data_AF-A0A2A4EE54-F1
#
_entry.id   AF-A0A2A4EE54-F1
#
_cell.length_a   1.000
_cell.length_b   1.000
_cell.length_c   1.000
_cell.angle_alpha   90.00
_cell.angle_beta   90.00
_cell.angle_gamma   90.00
#
_symmetry.space_group_name_H-M   'P 1'
#
loop_
_entity.id
_entity.type
_entity.pdbx_description
1 polymer ?
#
loop_
_entity_poly.entity_id
_entity_poly.type
_entity_poly.pdbx_seq_one_letter_code
_entity_poly.pdbx_strand_id
1 'polypeptide(L)'
;MSGLHTYETADIRGLESALKQLHGYCGELQAHASGATGAVSAQWSGIANNEFVNTVQTWQVGATILTSFAEYLATWAGDAATQYETAQSSTGSMWGGGGGAGGGGGSTAV
;
A
#
# COMPACT_ATOMS: atom_id res chain seq x y z
N MET A 1 14.11 22.51 7.70
CA MET A 1 14.27 21.37 6.78
C MET A 1 13.11 20.37 6.94
N SER A 2 11.84 20.80 6.78
CA SER A 2 10.67 19.89 6.92
C SER A 2 10.11 19.38 5.57
N GLY A 3 10.55 19.95 4.45
CA GLY A 3 10.00 19.65 3.12
C GLY A 3 10.33 18.23 2.62
N LEU A 4 11.60 17.80 2.73
CA LEU A 4 12.04 16.51 2.16
C LEU A 4 11.23 15.32 2.70
N HIS A 5 11.04 15.27 4.01
CA HIS A 5 10.38 14.14 4.68
C HIS A 5 8.87 14.08 4.46
N THR A 6 8.25 15.22 4.14
CA THR A 6 6.82 15.27 3.77
C THR A 6 6.61 14.69 2.36
N TYR A 7 7.53 14.97 1.43
CA TYR A 7 7.51 14.38 0.08
C TYR A 7 7.76 12.87 0.11
N GLU A 8 8.76 12.41 0.88
CA GLU A 8 9.07 10.98 1.03
C GLU A 8 7.86 10.18 1.56
N THR A 9 7.14 10.73 2.53
CA THR A 9 5.94 10.09 3.09
C THR A 9 4.80 10.05 2.07
N ALA A 10 4.59 11.14 1.33
CA ALA A 10 3.55 11.22 0.30
C ALA A 10 3.80 10.22 -0.84
N ASP A 11 5.04 10.03 -1.26
CA ASP A 11 5.42 9.06 -2.29
C ASP A 11 5.19 7.62 -1.82
N ILE A 12 5.50 7.30 -0.56
CA ILE A 12 5.24 5.97 0.02
C ILE A 12 3.73 5.70 0.11
N ARG A 13 2.92 6.69 0.52
CA ARG A 13 1.45 6.60 0.52
C ARG A 13 0.89 6.46 -0.90
N GLY A 14 1.50 7.13 -1.87
CA GLY A 14 1.19 6.98 -3.29
C GLY A 14 1.41 5.55 -3.77
N LEU A 15 2.54 4.94 -3.40
CA LEU A 15 2.84 3.54 -3.70
C LEU A 15 1.84 2.58 -3.02
N GLU A 16 1.53 2.77 -1.74
CA GLU A 16 0.51 2.00 -1.02
C GLU A 16 -0.83 2.01 -1.77
N SER A 17 -1.29 3.18 -2.20
CA SER A 17 -2.54 3.33 -2.96
C SER A 17 -2.49 2.62 -4.31
N ALA A 18 -1.39 2.76 -5.06
CA ALA A 18 -1.22 2.11 -6.35
C ALA A 18 -1.25 0.58 -6.23
N LEU A 19 -0.63 0.02 -5.18
CA LEU A 19 -0.62 -1.41 -4.92
C LEU A 19 -1.99 -1.95 -4.51
N LYS A 20 -2.75 -1.19 -3.71
CA LYS A 20 -4.15 -1.52 -3.39
C LYS A 20 -5.05 -1.51 -4.63
N GLN A 21 -4.85 -0.56 -5.53
CA GLN A 21 -5.56 -0.53 -6.82
C GLN A 21 -5.19 -1.74 -7.70
N LEU A 22 -3.90 -2.06 -7.80
CA LEU A 22 -3.43 -3.26 -8.52
C LEU A 22 -4.08 -4.53 -7.96
N HIS A 23 -4.10 -4.69 -6.64
CA HIS A 23 -4.76 -5.80 -5.96
C HIS A 23 -6.24 -5.90 -6.36
N GLY A 24 -6.97 -4.79 -6.36
CA GLY A 24 -8.36 -4.72 -6.81
C GLY A 24 -8.54 -5.17 -8.26
N TYR A 25 -7.77 -4.60 -9.19
CA TYR A 25 -7.85 -4.96 -10.61
C TYR A 25 -7.51 -6.43 -10.87
N CYS A 26 -6.50 -6.97 -10.18
CA CYS A 26 -6.16 -8.39 -10.30
C CYS A 26 -7.30 -9.29 -9.80
N GLY A 27 -7.96 -8.93 -8.69
CA GLY A 27 -9.13 -9.65 -8.19
C GLY A 27 -10.30 -9.65 -9.17
N GLU A 28 -10.62 -8.49 -9.77
CA GLU A 28 -11.67 -8.38 -10.80
C GLU A 28 -11.35 -9.23 -12.04
N LEU A 29 -10.10 -9.17 -12.51
CA LEU A 29 -9.66 -9.92 -13.68
C LEU A 29 -9.70 -11.44 -13.43
N GLN A 30 -9.33 -11.90 -12.22
CA GLN A 30 -9.44 -13.30 -11.83
C GLN A 30 -10.91 -13.77 -11.80
N ALA A 31 -11.82 -12.96 -11.26
CA ALA A 31 -13.25 -13.27 -11.25
C ALA A 31 -13.84 -13.33 -12.67
N HIS A 32 -13.43 -12.41 -13.55
CA HIS A 32 -13.86 -12.44 -14.95
C HIS A 32 -13.32 -13.68 -15.68
N ALA A 33 -12.04 -14.02 -15.49
CA ALA A 33 -11.44 -15.19 -16.10
C ALA A 33 -12.15 -16.49 -15.66
N SER A 34 -12.45 -16.65 -14.36
CA SER A 34 -13.15 -17.84 -13.87
C SER A 34 -14.57 -17.94 -14.43
N GLY A 35 -15.31 -16.82 -14.46
CA GLY A 35 -16.65 -16.76 -15.06
C GLY A 35 -16.65 -17.10 -16.54
N ALA A 36 -15.74 -16.50 -17.31
CA ALA A 36 -15.59 -16.74 -18.74
C ALA A 36 -15.20 -18.20 -19.02
N THR A 37 -14.27 -18.78 -18.27
CA THR A 37 -13.88 -20.19 -18.42
C THR A 37 -15.04 -21.14 -18.14
N GLY A 38 -15.84 -20.86 -17.10
CA GLY A 38 -17.05 -21.63 -16.81
C GLY A 38 -18.08 -21.57 -17.94
N ALA A 39 -18.35 -20.36 -18.47
CA ALA A 39 -19.30 -20.16 -19.57
C ALA A 39 -18.85 -20.85 -20.86
N VAL A 40 -17.57 -20.70 -21.23
CA VAL A 40 -16.98 -21.35 -22.40
C VAL A 40 -17.02 -22.86 -22.27
N SER A 41 -16.66 -23.39 -21.10
CA SER A 41 -16.63 -24.85 -20.86
C SER A 41 -18.02 -25.48 -20.84
N ALA A 42 -19.08 -24.70 -20.58
CA ALA A 42 -20.46 -25.17 -20.66
C ALA A 42 -20.94 -25.37 -22.11
N GLN A 43 -20.36 -24.66 -23.08
CA GLN A 43 -20.80 -24.66 -24.48
C GLN A 43 -19.81 -25.36 -25.43
N TRP A 44 -18.55 -25.50 -25.03
CA TRP A 44 -17.48 -26.06 -25.83
C TRP A 44 -16.77 -27.17 -25.08
N SER A 45 -16.61 -28.34 -25.71
CA SER A 45 -15.92 -29.50 -25.14
C SER A 45 -14.90 -30.07 -26.11
N GLY A 46 -13.84 -30.69 -25.59
CA GLY A 46 -12.80 -31.35 -26.36
C GLY A 46 -11.38 -30.96 -25.92
N ILE A 47 -10.37 -31.49 -26.62
CA ILE A 47 -8.95 -31.27 -26.29
C ILE A 47 -8.60 -29.78 -26.23
N ALA A 48 -9.05 -29.01 -27.22
CA ALA A 48 -8.78 -27.58 -27.28
C ALA A 48 -9.44 -26.78 -26.13
N ASN A 49 -10.62 -27.20 -25.64
CA ASN A 49 -11.19 -26.59 -24.44
C ASN A 49 -10.34 -26.93 -23.20
N ASN A 50 -9.89 -28.18 -23.06
CA ASN A 50 -9.03 -28.57 -21.94
C ASN A 50 -7.71 -27.77 -21.92
N GLU A 51 -7.10 -27.52 -23.08
CA GLU A 51 -5.91 -26.68 -23.20
C GLU A 51 -6.18 -25.23 -22.80
N PHE A 52 -7.32 -24.67 -23.22
CA PHE A 52 -7.76 -23.34 -22.80
C PHE A 52 -7.96 -23.26 -21.28
N VAL A 53 -8.71 -24.19 -20.69
CA VAL A 53 -8.96 -24.25 -19.24
C VAL A 53 -7.66 -24.35 -18.47
N ASN A 54 -6.74 -25.23 -18.89
CA ASN A 54 -5.43 -25.39 -18.25
C ASN A 54 -4.59 -24.10 -18.33
N THR A 55 -4.62 -23.43 -19.49
CA THR A 55 -3.93 -22.14 -19.67
C THR A 55 -4.48 -21.08 -18.71
N VAL A 56 -5.81 -20.97 -18.59
CA VAL A 56 -6.43 -20.01 -17.66
C VAL A 56 -6.11 -20.36 -16.21
N GLN A 57 -6.14 -21.64 -15.83
CA GLN A 57 -5.76 -22.09 -14.49
C GLN A 57 -4.31 -21.75 -14.14
N THR A 58 -3.39 -21.98 -15.08
CA THR A 58 -1.96 -21.64 -14.90
C THR A 58 -1.79 -20.13 -14.71
N TRP A 59 -2.47 -19.33 -15.52
CA TRP A 59 -2.48 -17.88 -15.36
C TRP A 59 -3.08 -17.45 -14.01
N GLN A 60 -4.17 -18.08 -13.55
CA GLN A 60 -4.81 -17.79 -12.26
C GLN A 60 -3.86 -17.99 -11.08
N VAL A 61 -3.01 -19.02 -11.11
CA VAL A 61 -1.99 -19.24 -10.07
C VAL A 61 -1.02 -18.06 -10.00
N GLY A 62 -0.50 -17.61 -11.15
CA GLY A 62 0.39 -16.46 -11.23
C GLY A 62 -0.28 -15.16 -10.76
N ALA A 63 -1.54 -14.96 -11.15
CA ALA A 63 -2.33 -13.82 -10.71
C ALA A 63 -2.52 -13.82 -9.18
N THR A 64 -2.78 -14.97 -8.55
CA THR A 64 -2.92 -15.06 -7.09
C THR A 64 -1.63 -14.66 -6.38
N ILE A 65 -0.48 -15.14 -6.88
CA ILE A 65 0.83 -14.79 -6.31
C ILE A 65 1.06 -13.28 -6.43
N LEU A 66 0.80 -12.69 -7.60
CA LEU A 66 0.95 -11.25 -7.84
C LEU A 66 0.07 -10.45 -6.86
N THR A 67 -1.19 -10.84 -6.70
CA THR A 67 -2.15 -10.21 -5.79
C THR A 67 -1.66 -10.27 -4.35
N SER A 68 -1.20 -11.43 -3.87
CA SER A 68 -0.65 -11.58 -2.52
C SER A 68 0.59 -10.72 -2.28
N PHE A 69 1.50 -10.63 -3.25
CA PHE A 69 2.68 -9.76 -3.13
C PHE A 69 2.32 -8.28 -3.17
N ALA A 70 1.34 -7.89 -3.98
CA ALA A 70 0.86 -6.50 -4.03
C ALA A 70 0.26 -6.08 -2.69
N GLU A 71 -0.55 -6.93 -2.06
CA GLU A 71 -1.13 -6.69 -0.73
C GLU A 71 -0.05 -6.62 0.36
N TYR A 72 0.91 -7.54 0.35
CA TYR A 72 2.02 -7.53 1.28
C TYR A 72 2.84 -6.23 1.17
N LEU A 73 3.19 -5.82 -0.05
CA LEU A 73 3.96 -4.61 -0.29
C LEU A 73 3.16 -3.35 0.08
N ALA A 74 1.85 -3.34 -0.17
CA ALA A 74 0.97 -2.24 0.24
C ALA A 74 0.95 -2.09 1.77
N THR A 75 0.83 -3.20 2.49
CA THR A 75 0.86 -3.23 3.97
C THR A 75 2.18 -2.68 4.48
N TRP A 76 3.29 -3.21 3.95
CA TRP A 76 4.62 -2.74 4.33
C TRP A 76 4.82 -1.24 4.06
N ALA A 77 4.38 -0.75 2.89
CA ALA A 77 4.46 0.67 2.56
C ALA A 77 3.64 1.54 3.52
N GLY A 78 2.42 1.10 3.87
CA GLY A 78 1.58 1.78 4.85
C GLY A 78 2.20 1.84 6.25
N ASP A 79 2.82 0.74 6.69
CA ASP A 79 3.53 0.67 7.97
C ASP A 79 4.77 1.59 7.96
N ALA A 80 5.53 1.61 6.86
CA ALA A 80 6.69 2.48 6.71
C ALA A 80 6.29 3.97 6.78
N ALA A 81 5.26 4.37 6.03
CA ALA A 81 4.75 5.75 6.07
C ALA A 81 4.30 6.15 7.49
N THR A 82 3.57 5.26 8.18
CA THR A 82 3.10 5.51 9.55
C THR A 82 4.24 5.66 10.54
N GLN A 83 5.32 4.87 10.40
CA GLN A 83 6.52 5.02 11.23
C GLN A 83 7.22 6.36 10.99
N TYR A 84 7.32 6.81 9.73
CA TYR A 84 7.88 8.12 9.41
C TYR A 84 7.05 9.26 9.99
N GLU A 85 5.73 9.23 9.83
CA GLU A 85 4.79 10.21 10.40
C GLU A 85 4.93 10.28 11.93
N THR A 86 5.03 9.11 12.58
CA THR A 86 5.20 9.02 14.04
C THR A 86 6.53 9.61 14.49
N ALA A 87 7.64 9.27 13.82
CA ALA A 87 8.97 9.81 14.13
C ALA A 87 9.06 11.33 13.94
N GLN A 88 8.35 11.88 12.94
CA GLN A 88 8.25 13.32 12.74
C GLN A 88 7.49 13.99 13.89
N SER A 89 6.34 13.43 14.29
CA SER A 89 5.51 13.99 15.36
C SER A 89 6.21 14.00 16.72
N SER A 90 6.99 12.95 17.03
CA SER A 90 7.76 12.84 18.27
C SER A 90 8.94 13.83 18.30
N THR A 91 9.64 13.99 17.18
CA THR A 91 10.70 15.00 17.03
C THR A 91 10.16 16.41 17.18
N GLY A 92 9.01 16.71 16.55
CA GLY A 92 8.33 18.01 16.68
C GLY A 92 7.89 18.30 18.12
N SER A 93 7.43 17.28 18.85
CA SER A 93 7.02 17.41 20.26
C SER A 93 8.21 17.62 21.20
N MET A 94 9.33 16.92 20.96
CA MET A 94 10.56 17.05 21.76
C MET A 94 11.18 18.44 21.65
N TRP A 95 11.12 19.07 20.47
CA TRP A 95 11.70 20.40 20.24
C TRP A 95 10.70 21.54 20.41
N GLY A 96 9.40 21.31 20.19
CA GLY A 96 8.34 22.30 20.41
C GLY A 96 7.98 22.52 21.89
N GLY A 97 8.27 21.56 22.77
CA GLY A 97 7.97 21.64 24.20
C GLY A 97 9.03 22.35 25.07
N GLY A 98 10.20 22.70 24.53
CA GLY A 98 11.33 23.25 25.30
C GLY A 98 11.39 24.78 25.43
N GLY A 99 10.45 25.52 24.83
CA GLY A 99 10.53 26.98 24.68
C GLY A 99 9.73 27.82 25.70
N GLY A 100 9.44 27.30 26.90
CA GLY A 100 8.49 27.96 27.79
C GLY A 100 8.65 27.66 29.28
N ALA A 101 9.80 27.97 29.87
CA ALA A 101 9.92 28.12 31.33
C ALA A 101 11.12 29.02 31.68
N GLY A 102 10.87 30.33 31.77
CA GLY A 102 11.86 31.34 32.16
C GLY A 102 11.18 32.67 32.47
N GLY A 103 10.13 32.64 33.30
CA GLY A 103 9.43 33.82 33.77
C GLY A 103 10.20 34.53 34.89
N GLY A 104 10.46 35.83 34.67
CA GLY A 104 10.37 36.95 35.62
C GLY A 104 10.86 36.81 37.07
N GLY A 105 11.86 37.63 37.42
CA GLY A 105 12.16 38.03 38.79
C GLY A 105 13.21 39.15 38.81
N GLY A 106 12.77 40.39 39.02
CA GLY A 106 13.60 41.59 38.90
C GLY A 106 14.63 41.81 40.02
N SER A 107 15.66 42.60 39.71
CA SER A 107 16.10 43.77 40.50
C SER A 107 17.26 44.46 39.76
N THR A 108 17.01 45.67 39.23
CA THR A 108 18.07 46.64 38.91
C THR A 108 18.07 47.70 40.00
N ALA A 109 18.91 47.50 41.00
CA ALA A 109 19.45 48.44 42.00
C ALA A 109 20.28 47.55 42.96
N VAL A 110 21.57 47.73 43.18
CA VAL A 110 22.37 48.92 43.53
C VAL A 110 23.80 48.70 43.00
#